data_AF-A0AAV6V2R4-F1
#
_entry.id   AF-A0AAV6V2R4-F1
#
_cell.length_a   1.000
_cell.length_b   1.000
_cell.length_c   1.000
_cell.angle_alpha   90.00
_cell.angle_beta   90.00
_cell.angle_gamma   90.00
#
_symmetry.space_group_name_H-M   'P 1'
#
loop_
_entity.id
_entity.type
_entity.pdbx_description
1 polymer ?
#
loop_
_entity_poly.entity_id
_entity_poly.type
_entity_poly.pdbx_seq_one_letter_code
_entity_poly.pdbx_strand_id
1 'polypeptide(L)'
;MHHGPYAWDLGMLLGHALLVKKMLDPLEAVGHAVAGYQSVRRLSEKELSFLKMVMECRICMMCLISTVVHKDPSNSYIAMMAALQPKIEVFKLLSNVDNESYLKIYGDYTNLV
;
A
#
# COMPACT_ATOMS: atom_id res chain seq x y z
N MET A 1 11.85 -10.66 18.30
CA MET A 1 11.36 -11.20 17.01
C MET A 1 9.83 -11.09 17.05
N HIS A 2 9.21 -10.44 16.07
CA HIS A 2 7.77 -10.25 16.03
C HIS A 2 7.15 -11.20 15.01
N HIS A 3 6.02 -11.81 15.34
CA HIS A 3 5.26 -12.66 14.43
C HIS A 3 4.04 -11.89 13.92
N GLY A 4 3.80 -11.94 12.61
CA GLY A 4 2.68 -11.30 11.96
C GLY A 4 2.27 -12.06 10.70
N PRO A 5 1.06 -11.81 10.17
CA PRO A 5 0.62 -12.43 8.93
C PRO A 5 1.37 -11.83 7.74
N TYR A 6 1.76 -12.63 6.76
CA TYR A 6 2.46 -12.15 5.56
C TYR A 6 1.71 -11.03 4.81
N ALA A 7 0.37 -11.08 4.82
CA ALA A 7 -0.48 -10.04 4.24
C ALA A 7 -0.30 -8.67 4.92
N TRP A 8 0.13 -8.64 6.19
CA TRP A 8 0.49 -7.41 6.87
C TRP A 8 1.73 -6.77 6.24
N ASP A 9 2.83 -7.50 6.16
CA ASP A 9 4.09 -6.98 5.61
C ASP A 9 3.93 -6.57 4.14
N LEU A 10 3.21 -7.39 3.36
CA LEU A 10 2.87 -7.06 1.98
C LEU A 10 2.00 -5.79 1.90
N GLY A 11 0.91 -5.71 2.69
CA GLY A 11 0.05 -4.52 2.69
C GLY A 11 0.80 -3.24 3.10
N MET A 12 1.76 -3.34 4.02
CA MET A 12 2.61 -2.21 4.42
C MET A 12 3.52 -1.74 3.28
N LEU A 13 4.05 -2.67 2.48
CA LEU A 13 4.83 -2.37 1.27
C LEU A 13 3.94 -1.71 0.20
N LEU A 14 2.77 -2.28 -0.08
CA LEU A 14 1.84 -1.77 -1.09
C LEU A 14 1.32 -0.37 -0.73
N GLY A 15 1.04 -0.13 0.56
CA GLY A 15 0.63 1.20 1.05
C GLY A 15 1.73 2.25 0.85
N HIS A 16 3.00 1.84 0.86
CA HIS A 16 4.10 2.73 0.49
C HIS A 16 4.15 2.94 -1.03
N ALA A 17 3.97 1.89 -1.83
CA ALA A 17 3.95 1.99 -3.30
C ALA A 17 2.90 2.99 -3.80
N LEU A 18 1.72 3.05 -3.15
CA LEU A 18 0.67 4.04 -3.42
C LEU A 18 1.10 5.49 -3.18
N LEU A 19 2.07 5.72 -2.30
CA LEU A 19 2.50 7.05 -1.86
C LEU A 19 3.79 7.53 -2.55
N VAL A 20 4.55 6.64 -3.20
CA VAL A 20 5.77 7.00 -3.92
C VAL A 20 5.41 7.81 -5.17
N LYS A 21 6.06 8.97 -5.32
CA LYS A 21 5.81 9.90 -6.42
C LYS A 21 6.51 9.44 -7.71
N LYS A 22 5.73 9.35 -8.80
CA LYS A 22 6.10 9.28 -10.23
C LYS A 22 6.52 7.91 -10.80
N MET A 23 5.69 7.38 -11.71
CA MET A 23 5.97 6.98 -13.12
C MET A 23 4.79 6.17 -13.70
N LEU A 24 4.01 5.50 -12.85
CA LEU A 24 2.84 4.69 -13.18
C LEU A 24 1.60 5.14 -12.39
N ASP A 25 0.41 4.70 -12.81
CA ASP A 25 -0.79 4.80 -11.97
C ASP A 25 -0.55 4.05 -10.63
N PRO A 26 -0.90 4.63 -9.47
CA PRO A 26 -0.63 4.01 -8.17
C PRO A 26 -1.22 2.61 -8.01
N LEU A 27 -2.39 2.34 -8.59
CA LEU A 27 -3.05 1.04 -8.51
C LEU A 27 -2.35 0.01 -9.41
N GLU A 28 -1.80 0.44 -10.56
CA GLU A 28 -0.98 -0.43 -11.42
C GLU A 28 0.31 -0.86 -10.72
N ALA A 29 0.99 0.06 -10.04
CA ALA A 29 2.21 -0.27 -9.27
C ALA A 29 1.94 -1.32 -8.19
N VAL A 30 0.79 -1.19 -7.50
CA VAL A 30 0.31 -2.16 -6.52
C VAL A 30 -0.03 -3.51 -7.19
N GLY A 31 -0.68 -3.48 -8.36
CA GLY A 31 -0.97 -4.66 -9.18
C GLY A 31 0.27 -5.49 -9.51
N HIS A 32 1.31 -4.84 -10.03
CA HIS A 32 2.59 -5.49 -10.34
C HIS A 32 3.27 -6.10 -9.10
N ALA A 33 3.28 -5.39 -7.98
CA ALA A 33 3.89 -5.88 -6.75
C ALA A 33 3.17 -7.13 -6.21
N VAL A 34 1.84 -7.16 -6.28
CA VAL A 34 1.06 -8.34 -5.89
C VAL A 34 1.27 -9.52 -6.83
N ALA A 35 1.27 -9.29 -8.16
CA ALA A 35 1.55 -10.35 -9.13
C ALA A 35 2.94 -10.96 -8.92
N GLY A 36 3.96 -10.12 -8.69
CA GLY A 36 5.31 -10.57 -8.34
C GLY A 36 5.33 -11.42 -7.07
N TYR A 37 4.65 -10.99 -6.01
CA TYR A 37 4.56 -11.77 -4.77
C TYR A 37 3.84 -13.12 -4.99
N GLN A 38 2.73 -13.12 -5.73
CA GLN A 38 1.95 -14.32 -6.02
C GLN A 38 2.70 -15.35 -6.86
N SER A 39 3.65 -14.92 -7.70
CA SER A 39 4.54 -15.83 -8.45
C SER A 39 5.44 -16.69 -7.55
N VAL A 40 5.73 -16.22 -6.33
CA VAL A 40 6.53 -16.92 -5.32
C VAL A 40 5.65 -17.63 -4.30
N ARG A 41 4.60 -16.96 -3.82
CA ARG A 41 3.65 -17.50 -2.84
C ARG A 41 2.24 -17.03 -3.14
N ARG A 42 1.35 -17.98 -3.45
CA ARG A 42 -0.07 -17.71 -3.61
C ARG A 42 -0.70 -17.25 -2.30
N LEU A 43 -1.44 -16.15 -2.38
CA LEU A 43 -2.28 -15.65 -1.31
C LEU A 43 -3.68 -16.24 -1.47
N SER A 44 -4.32 -16.58 -0.35
CA SER A 44 -5.74 -16.90 -0.33
C SER A 44 -6.59 -15.67 -0.64
N GLU A 45 -7.84 -15.86 -1.08
CA GLU A 45 -8.81 -14.76 -1.25
C GLU A 45 -8.96 -13.94 0.04
N LYS A 46 -8.93 -14.61 1.19
CA LYS A 46 -8.99 -13.95 2.49
C LYS A 46 -7.78 -13.06 2.74
N GLU A 47 -6.57 -13.53 2.45
CA GLU A 47 -5.35 -12.70 2.55
C GLU A 47 -5.38 -11.52 1.58
N LEU A 48 -5.84 -11.73 0.34
CA LEU A 48 -6.00 -10.68 -0.66
C LEU A 48 -7.01 -9.60 -0.20
N SER A 49 -8.13 -10.02 0.39
CA SER A 49 -9.14 -9.11 0.93
C SER A 49 -8.61 -8.22 2.07
N PHE A 50 -7.62 -8.71 2.83
CA PHE A 50 -6.99 -7.92 3.90
C PHE A 50 -6.02 -6.86 3.37
N LEU A 51 -5.44 -7.02 2.18
CA LEU A 51 -4.43 -6.09 1.67
C LEU A 51 -4.96 -4.65 1.58
N LYS A 52 -6.20 -4.47 1.09
CA LYS A 52 -6.80 -3.13 0.98
C LYS A 52 -6.88 -2.43 2.34
N MET A 53 -7.42 -3.14 3.33
CA MET A 53 -7.55 -2.63 4.69
C MET A 53 -6.18 -2.27 5.29
N VAL A 54 -5.18 -3.13 5.12
CA VAL A 54 -3.83 -2.87 5.63
C VAL A 54 -3.21 -1.64 4.96
N MET A 55 -3.39 -1.46 3.65
CA MET A 55 -2.93 -0.28 2.93
C MET A 55 -3.62 1.00 3.42
N GLU A 56 -4.93 0.98 3.61
CA GLU A 56 -5.70 2.10 4.19
C GLU A 56 -5.17 2.46 5.58
N CYS A 57 -4.96 1.46 6.45
CA CYS A 57 -4.34 1.66 7.76
C CYS A 57 -2.93 2.26 7.66
N ARG A 58 -2.11 1.80 6.70
CA ARG A 58 -0.76 2.32 6.46
C ARG A 58 -0.80 3.78 6.02
N ILE A 59 -1.72 4.15 5.13
CA ILE A 59 -1.88 5.54 4.68
C ILE A 59 -2.33 6.43 5.85
N CYS A 60 -3.29 5.98 6.67
CA CYS A 60 -3.69 6.68 7.90
C CYS A 60 -2.52 6.91 8.86
N MET A 61 -1.70 5.87 9.07
CA MET A 61 -0.48 6.00 9.89
C MET A 61 0.48 7.06 9.32
N MET A 62 0.61 7.14 7.99
CA MET A 62 1.46 8.14 7.34
C MET A 62 0.91 9.57 7.44
N CYS A 63 -0.41 9.75 7.45
CA CYS A 63 -1.03 11.04 7.78
C CYS A 63 -0.63 11.49 9.19
N LEU A 64 -0.71 10.59 10.18
CA LEU A 64 -0.30 10.88 11.57
C LEU A 64 1.19 11.18 11.69
N ILE A 65 2.06 10.43 11.01
CA ILE A 65 3.51 10.69 11.03
C ILE A 65 3.82 12.09 10.49
N SER A 66 3.08 12.56 9.49
CA SER A 66 3.28 13.88 8.90
C SER A 66 2.94 15.02 9.86
N THR A 67 2.02 14.80 10.81
CA THR A 67 1.67 15.82 11.81
C THR A 67 2.73 15.97 12.89
N VAL A 68 3.59 14.97 13.10
CA VAL A 68 4.62 14.99 14.16
C VAL A 68 6.02 15.36 13.66
N VAL A 69 6.20 15.65 12.37
CA VAL A 69 7.51 16.04 11.78
C VAL A 69 8.15 17.23 12.49
N HIS A 70 7.34 18.17 12.98
CA HIS A 70 7.83 19.35 13.70
C HIS A 70 8.41 19.01 15.08
N LYS A 71 8.10 17.82 15.64
CA LYS A 71 8.59 17.39 16.95
C LYS A 71 10.01 16.84 16.89
N ASP A 72 10.43 16.30 15.75
CA ASP A 72 11.78 15.81 15.52
C ASP A 72 12.18 16.00 14.05
N PRO A 73 12.57 17.23 13.66
CA PRO A 73 12.96 17.53 12.28
C PRO A 73 14.28 16.86 11.87
N SER A 74 15.07 16.35 12.82
CA SER A 74 16.33 15.64 12.54
C SER A 74 16.09 14.20 12.07
N ASN A 75 14.90 13.67 12.31
CA ASN A 75 14.52 12.33 11.91
C ASN A 75 14.23 12.26 10.41
N SER A 76 15.23 11.83 9.65
CA SER A 76 15.16 11.71 8.20
C SER A 76 14.03 10.81 7.72
N TYR A 77 13.66 9.78 8.48
CA TYR A 77 12.53 8.92 8.16
C TYR A 77 11.20 9.68 8.22
N ILE A 78 10.96 10.44 9.30
CA ILE A 78 9.73 11.22 9.44
C ILE A 78 9.65 12.31 8.37
N ALA A 79 10.78 12.99 8.09
CA ALA A 79 10.86 14.00 7.03
C ALA A 79 10.56 13.41 5.64
N MET A 80 11.14 12.24 5.31
CA MET A 80 10.87 11.54 4.07
C MET A 80 9.40 11.15 3.94
N MET A 81 8.79 10.61 5.01
CA MET A 81 7.39 10.21 4.99
C MET A 81 6.44 11.39 4.82
N ALA A 82 6.75 12.54 5.43
CA ALA A 82 5.98 13.77 5.25
C ALA A 82 6.00 14.28 3.80
N ALA A 83 7.10 14.07 3.07
CA ALA A 83 7.30 14.55 1.69
C ALA A 83 6.61 13.71 0.58
N LEU A 84 6.08 12.52 0.91
CA LEU A 84 5.37 11.66 -0.05
C LEU A 84 4.06 12.30 -0.57
N GLN A 85 3.43 11.68 -1.59
CA GLN A 85 2.17 12.13 -2.22
C GLN A 85 1.10 12.59 -1.20
N PRO A 86 0.17 13.47 -1.62
CA PRO A 86 -0.97 13.88 -0.81
C PRO A 86 -1.76 12.65 -0.35
N LYS A 87 -1.64 12.35 0.94
CA LYS A 87 -2.02 11.05 1.51
C LYS A 87 -3.52 10.88 1.59
N ILE A 88 -4.24 11.98 1.79
CA ILE A 88 -5.70 12.01 1.88
C ILE A 88 -6.31 11.67 0.52
N GLU A 89 -5.71 12.14 -0.56
CA GLU A 89 -6.12 11.91 -1.93
C GLU A 89 -5.89 10.46 -2.33
N VAL A 90 -4.74 9.90 -1.96
CA VAL A 90 -4.44 8.47 -2.15
C VAL A 90 -5.37 7.59 -1.31
N PHE A 91 -5.67 7.99 -0.07
CA PHE A 91 -6.65 7.30 0.77
C PHE A 91 -8.03 7.29 0.11
N LYS A 92 -8.52 8.45 -0.36
CA LYS A 92 -9.80 8.57 -1.06
C LYS A 92 -9.83 7.73 -2.33
N LEU A 93 -8.75 7.73 -3.12
CA LEU A 93 -8.62 6.87 -4.30
C LEU A 93 -8.84 5.41 -3.91
N LEU A 94 -8.08 4.91 -2.93
CA LEU A 94 -8.16 3.51 -2.51
C LEU A 94 -9.53 3.15 -1.91
N SER A 95 -10.09 4.01 -1.06
CA SER A 95 -11.38 3.75 -0.40
C SER A 95 -12.57 3.78 -1.36
N ASN A 96 -12.48 4.53 -2.46
CA ASN A 96 -13.52 4.61 -3.48
C ASN A 96 -13.52 3.42 -4.45
N VAL A 97 -12.43 2.66 -4.54
CA VAL A 97 -12.38 1.42 -5.33
C VAL A 97 -13.06 0.31 -4.51
N ASP A 98 -14.12 -0.31 -5.01
CA ASP A 98 -14.73 -1.45 -4.32
C ASP A 98 -13.80 -2.68 -4.32
N ASN A 99 -14.04 -3.63 -3.41
CA ASN A 99 -13.16 -4.79 -3.27
C ASN A 99 -13.14 -5.68 -4.52
N GLU A 100 -14.23 -5.77 -5.28
CA GLU A 100 -14.27 -6.60 -6.48
C GLU A 100 -13.44 -5.96 -7.60
N SER A 101 -13.59 -4.66 -7.83
CA SER A 101 -12.76 -3.90 -8.78
C SER A 101 -11.28 -3.96 -8.39
N TYR A 102 -10.98 -3.85 -7.10
CA TYR A 102 -9.62 -3.97 -6.57
C TYR A 102 -9.04 -5.37 -6.77
N LEU A 103 -9.81 -6.42 -6.53
CA LEU A 103 -9.40 -7.80 -6.79
C LEU A 103 -9.26 -8.09 -8.29
N LYS A 104 -10.10 -7.47 -9.13
CA LYS A 104 -10.03 -7.59 -10.58
C LYS A 104 -8.74 -6.99 -11.15
N ILE A 105 -8.30 -5.84 -10.62
CA ILE A 105 -6.98 -5.28 -10.93
C ILE A 105 -5.91 -6.36 -10.71
N TYR A 106 -5.93 -7.08 -9.59
CA TYR A 106 -4.98 -8.17 -9.37
C TYR A 106 -5.15 -9.38 -10.29
N GLY A 107 -6.40 -9.77 -10.56
CA GLY A 107 -6.72 -10.88 -11.47
C GLY A 107 -6.14 -10.66 -12.87
N ASP A 108 -6.23 -9.43 -13.38
CA ASP A 108 -5.72 -9.05 -14.69
C ASP A 108 -4.18 -9.13 -14.74
N TYR A 109 -3.48 -8.80 -13.65
CA TYR A 109 -2.02 -8.94 -13.56
C TYR A 109 -1.52 -10.36 -13.30
N THR A 110 -2.33 -11.24 -12.69
CA THR A 110 -1.94 -12.65 -12.51
C THR A 110 -1.92 -13.47 -13.81
N ASN A 111 -2.57 -12.99 -14.87
CA ASN A 111 -2.55 -13.64 -16.20
C ASN A 111 -1.38 -13.18 -17.10
N LEU A 112 -0.54 -12.26 -16.62
CA LEU A 112 0.58 -11.68 -17.38
C LEU A 112 1.95 -12.32 -17.06
N VAL A 113 1.99 -13.30 -16.15
CA VAL A 113 3.21 -13.99 -15.69
C VAL A 113 3.16 -15.47 -16.01
#